data_AF-A0A3P7TT98-F1
#
_entry.id   AF-A0A3P7TT98-F1
#
_cell.length_a   1.000
_cell.length_b   1.000
_cell.length_c   1.000
_cell.angle_alpha   90.00
_cell.angle_beta   90.00
_cell.angle_gamma   90.00
#
_symmetry.space_group_name_H-M   'P 1'
#
loop_
_entity.id
_entity.type
_entity.pdbx_description
1 polymer ?
#
loop_
_entity_poly.entity_id
_entity_poly.type
_entity_poly.pdbx_seq_one_letter_code
_entity_poly.pdbx_strand_id
1 'polypeptide(L)'
;MFCVVLNPWRTLPIYTTDVMSTYRTGVGDSYPHVYTVAQSAYDGILRGEWEIICVLGESGAGKTENTKKIIEYILECCGCTAKEQSQEPSNGKLQNGYTTHGSTVGRDVISAGVLLEAFGNARTTHNNNSSRFVSSYFNLYEVLYLSCLYRKWAREPSGKFIRIEFNEHGKLQSAQIECYLLEKSRVVNQDAGNRNFHVFYQLLSKAFPDEMRQKLLLTQTADRYKFLNQGNVCVDREIDDVANGLLTDV
;
A
#
# COMPACT_ATOMS: atom_id res chain seq x y z
N MET A 1 13.39 16.96 -8.31
CA MET A 1 12.20 17.70 -7.82
C MET A 1 11.88 17.23 -6.40
N PHE A 2 11.42 18.10 -5.50
CA PHE A 2 10.92 17.70 -4.18
C PHE A 2 9.52 18.24 -3.96
N CYS A 3 8.69 17.51 -3.22
CA CYS A 3 7.30 17.86 -2.91
C CYS A 3 7.09 17.71 -1.40
N VAL A 4 6.42 18.69 -0.78
CA VAL A 4 6.03 18.64 0.62
C VAL A 4 4.54 18.33 0.68
N VAL A 5 4.19 17.21 1.31
CA VAL A 5 2.80 16.77 1.48
C VAL A 5 2.47 16.77 2.97
N LEU A 6 1.38 17.43 3.33
CA LEU A 6 0.85 17.43 4.70
C LEU A 6 -0.30 16.42 4.78
N ASN A 7 -0.25 15.51 5.76
CA ASN A 7 -1.34 14.56 5.98
C ASN A 7 -2.60 15.31 6.48
N PRO A 8 -3.72 15.31 5.73
CA PRO A 8 -4.92 16.04 6.10
C PRO A 8 -5.75 15.37 7.19
N TRP A 9 -5.44 14.11 7.57
CA TRP A 9 -6.21 13.30 8.54
C TRP A 9 -7.70 13.15 8.20
N ARG A 10 -8.05 13.37 6.93
CA ARG A 10 -9.40 13.20 6.38
C ARG A 10 -9.32 12.94 4.89
N THR A 11 -10.34 12.29 4.34
CA THR A 11 -10.45 12.10 2.90
C THR A 11 -10.71 13.45 2.23
N LEU A 12 -9.89 13.77 1.23
CA LEU A 12 -10.06 14.92 0.36
C LEU A 12 -10.40 14.45 -1.06
N PRO A 13 -11.31 15.13 -1.78
CA PRO A 13 -11.69 14.77 -3.16
C PRO A 13 -10.64 15.22 -4.19
N ILE A 14 -9.35 14.95 -3.93
CA ILE A 14 -8.21 15.37 -4.76
C ILE A 14 -7.58 14.20 -5.53
N TYR A 15 -8.01 12.96 -5.25
CA TYR A 15 -7.50 11.75 -5.90
C TYR A 15 -8.56 11.13 -6.83
N THR A 16 -9.11 11.94 -7.73
CA THR A 16 -10.08 11.48 -8.74
C THR A 16 -9.41 11.24 -10.09
N THR A 17 -10.04 10.44 -10.95
CA THR A 17 -9.60 10.20 -12.33
C THR A 17 -9.50 11.49 -13.14
N ASP A 18 -10.42 12.43 -12.90
CA ASP A 18 -10.41 13.73 -13.58
C ASP A 18 -9.16 14.53 -13.21
N VAL A 19 -8.80 14.52 -11.93
CA VAL A 19 -7.57 15.17 -11.46
C VAL A 19 -6.36 14.48 -12.10
N MET A 20 -6.28 13.14 -12.11
CA MET A 20 -5.19 12.41 -12.77
C MET A 20 -5.03 12.81 -14.24
N SER A 21 -6.14 12.90 -14.99
CA SER A 21 -6.13 13.28 -16.41
C SER A 21 -5.59 14.69 -16.65
N THR A 22 -5.81 15.61 -15.70
CA THR A 22 -5.31 16.99 -15.76
C THR A 22 -3.77 17.02 -15.69
N TYR A 23 -3.17 16.24 -14.78
CA TYR A 23 -1.70 16.15 -14.68
C TYR A 23 -1.07 15.38 -15.85
N ARG A 24 -1.78 14.41 -16.43
CA ARG A 24 -1.31 13.65 -17.60
C ARG A 24 -1.24 14.50 -18.86
N THR A 25 -2.22 15.39 -19.06
CA THR A 25 -2.31 16.25 -20.27
C THR A 25 -1.39 17.47 -20.20
N GLY A 26 -0.72 17.70 -19.06
CA GLY A 26 0.29 18.74 -18.93
C GLY A 26 -0.27 20.16 -19.01
N VAL A 27 -1.52 20.38 -18.62
CA VAL A 27 -2.10 21.73 -18.57
C VAL A 27 -1.30 22.54 -17.54
N GLY A 28 -0.48 23.46 -18.07
CA GLY A 28 0.71 24.05 -17.45
C GLY A 28 0.51 24.99 -16.25
N ASP A 29 -0.60 24.87 -15.54
CA ASP A 29 -0.90 25.68 -14.34
C ASP A 29 -1.55 24.83 -13.23
N SER A 30 -1.17 23.56 -13.16
CA SER A 30 -1.69 22.63 -12.16
C SER A 30 -1.06 22.90 -10.78
N TYR A 31 -1.89 22.88 -9.73
CA TYR A 31 -1.43 23.07 -8.36
C TYR A 31 -0.40 22.00 -7.94
N PRO A 32 0.45 22.26 -6.92
CA PRO A 32 1.37 21.26 -6.41
C PRO A 32 0.63 20.01 -5.94
N HIS A 33 0.94 18.86 -6.56
CA HIS A 33 0.30 17.58 -6.23
C HIS A 33 1.28 16.42 -6.37
N VAL A 34 0.99 15.31 -5.68
CA VAL A 34 1.81 14.09 -5.78
C VAL A 34 1.88 13.54 -7.21
N TYR A 35 0.82 13.79 -8.01
CA TYR A 35 0.76 13.42 -9.42
C TYR A 35 1.78 14.17 -10.28
N THR A 36 2.22 15.37 -9.90
CA THR A 36 3.30 16.06 -10.60
C THR A 36 4.62 15.29 -10.49
N VAL A 37 4.91 14.73 -9.31
CA VAL A 37 6.10 13.89 -9.08
C VAL A 37 5.97 12.58 -9.86
N ALA A 38 4.79 11.96 -9.83
CA ALA A 38 4.53 10.71 -10.55
C ALA A 38 4.61 10.91 -12.07
N GLN A 39 4.07 12.01 -12.61
CA GLN A 39 4.17 12.34 -14.04
C GLN A 39 5.62 12.59 -14.46
N SER A 40 6.39 13.37 -13.67
CA SER A 40 7.81 13.60 -13.97
C SER A 40 8.61 12.30 -14.02
N ALA A 41 8.32 11.34 -13.13
CA ALA A 41 8.96 10.02 -13.17
C ALA A 41 8.48 9.20 -14.37
N TYR A 42 7.19 9.25 -14.72
CA TYR A 42 6.68 8.56 -15.89
C TYR A 42 7.29 9.09 -17.19
N ASP A 43 7.48 10.40 -17.31
CA ASP A 43 8.16 11.02 -18.45
C ASP A 43 9.62 10.55 -18.56
N GLY A 44 10.33 10.43 -17.43
CA GLY A 44 11.68 9.86 -17.37
C GLY A 44 11.71 8.39 -17.84
N ILE A 45 10.76 7.57 -17.39
CA ILE A 45 10.60 6.19 -17.84
C ILE A 45 10.39 6.12 -19.36
N LEU A 46 9.55 6.99 -19.93
CA LEU A 46 9.32 7.05 -21.39
C LEU A 46 10.56 7.50 -22.17
N ARG A 47 11.48 8.24 -21.54
CA ARG A 47 12.80 8.57 -22.11
C ARG A 47 13.82 7.44 -21.97
N GLY A 48 13.45 6.32 -21.34
CA GLY A 48 14.36 5.20 -21.06
C GLY A 48 15.30 5.44 -19.88
N GLU A 49 14.96 6.39 -19.00
CA GLU A 49 15.75 6.70 -17.81
C GLU A 49 15.29 5.87 -16.60
N TRP A 50 16.23 5.61 -15.67
CA TRP A 50 15.91 4.96 -14.40
C TRP A 50 15.40 6.00 -13.41
N GLU A 51 14.20 5.79 -12.87
CA GLU A 51 13.55 6.72 -11.94
C GLU A 51 13.40 6.13 -10.54
N ILE A 52 13.59 6.97 -9.52
CA ILE A 52 13.43 6.60 -8.12
C ILE A 52 12.63 7.68 -7.39
N ILE A 53 11.57 7.26 -6.69
CA ILE A 53 10.76 8.13 -5.85
C ILE A 53 10.93 7.72 -4.39
N CYS A 54 11.50 8.62 -3.59
CA CYS A 54 11.70 8.43 -2.16
C CYS A 54 10.58 9.14 -1.38
N VAL A 55 9.72 8.38 -0.70
CA VAL A 55 8.66 8.94 0.17
C VAL A 55 9.11 8.87 1.63
N LEU A 56 9.47 10.03 2.18
CA LEU A 56 10.05 10.16 3.52
C LEU A 56 9.09 10.85 4.50
N GLY A 57 9.27 10.61 5.79
CA GLY A 57 8.48 11.23 6.86
C GLY A 57 8.36 10.36 8.10
N GLU A 58 7.87 10.94 9.19
CA GLU A 58 7.67 10.23 10.46
C GLU A 58 6.52 9.22 10.40
N SER A 59 6.29 8.46 11.47
CA SER A 59 5.11 7.59 11.57
C SER A 59 3.83 8.42 11.52
N GLY A 60 2.84 7.99 10.73
CA GLY A 60 1.59 8.73 10.55
C GLY A 60 1.66 9.89 9.54
N ALA A 61 2.82 10.17 8.92
CA ALA A 61 2.95 11.22 7.90
C ALA A 61 2.21 10.93 6.57
N GLY A 62 1.58 9.76 6.41
CA GLY A 62 0.86 9.38 5.18
C GLY A 62 1.74 8.82 4.06
N LYS A 63 2.93 8.29 4.38
CA LYS A 63 3.86 7.71 3.39
C LYS A 63 3.19 6.64 2.52
N THR A 64 2.57 5.64 3.16
CA THR A 64 1.92 4.51 2.48
C THR A 64 0.83 4.96 1.52
N GLU A 65 -0.03 5.90 1.96
CA GLU A 65 -1.12 6.42 1.13
C GLU A 65 -0.59 7.19 -0.08
N ASN A 66 0.44 8.02 0.10
CA ASN A 66 1.09 8.70 -1.03
C ASN A 66 1.72 7.70 -2.01
N THR A 67 2.41 6.66 -1.52
CA THR A 67 2.98 5.61 -2.36
C THR A 67 1.90 4.89 -3.18
N LYS A 68 0.74 4.56 -2.57
CA LYS A 68 -0.41 3.98 -3.30
C LYS A 68 -0.85 4.91 -4.43
N LYS A 69 -1.03 6.22 -4.14
CA LYS A 69 -1.49 7.20 -5.15
C LYS A 69 -0.49 7.42 -6.29
N ILE A 70 0.81 7.34 -6.01
CA ILE A 70 1.85 7.37 -7.05
C ILE A 70 1.76 6.14 -7.95
N ILE A 71 1.62 4.95 -7.37
CA ILE A 71 1.50 3.69 -8.13
C ILE A 71 0.22 3.69 -8.96
N GLU A 72 -0.92 4.03 -8.36
CA GLU A 72 -2.20 4.15 -9.08
C GLU A 72 -2.08 5.07 -10.30
N TYR A 73 -1.44 6.24 -10.14
CA TYR A 73 -1.21 7.18 -11.23
C TYR A 73 -0.38 6.58 -12.37
N ILE A 74 0.73 5.92 -12.03
CA ILE A 74 1.62 5.30 -13.03
C ILE A 74 0.88 4.17 -13.78
N LEU A 75 0.10 3.35 -13.06
CA LEU A 75 -0.71 2.28 -13.66
C LEU A 75 -1.78 2.82 -14.61
N GLU A 76 -2.40 3.95 -14.26
CA GLU A 76 -3.35 4.67 -15.12
C GLU A 76 -2.68 5.19 -16.40
N CYS A 77 -1.47 5.77 -16.27
CA CYS A 77 -0.68 6.21 -17.42
C CYS A 77 -0.35 5.06 -18.38
N CYS A 78 -0.01 3.88 -17.84
CA CYS A 78 0.25 2.66 -18.60
C CYS A 78 -1.00 2.05 -19.27
N GLY A 79 -2.20 2.50 -18.93
CA GLY A 79 -3.46 1.92 -19.41
C GLY A 79 -3.79 0.57 -18.75
N CYS A 80 -3.20 0.26 -17.59
CA CYS A 80 -3.46 -1.00 -16.86
C CYS A 80 -4.78 -0.98 -16.06
N THR A 81 -5.44 0.17 -15.99
CA THR A 81 -6.73 0.38 -15.31
C THR A 81 -7.91 0.47 -16.28
N ALA A 82 -7.68 0.37 -17.59
CA ALA A 82 -8.72 0.50 -18.59
C ALA A 82 -9.72 -0.67 -18.51
N LYS A 83 -11.00 -0.31 -18.35
CA LYS A 83 -12.15 -1.18 -18.57
C LYS A 83 -12.04 -1.81 -19.95
N GLU A 84 -11.93 -3.13 -20.02
CA GLU A 84 -12.20 -3.87 -21.25
C GLU A 84 -13.68 -3.67 -21.62
N GLN A 85 -13.95 -2.76 -22.55
CA GLN A 85 -15.24 -2.65 -23.23
C GLN A 85 -15.11 -3.27 -24.63
N SER A 86 -15.48 -4.55 -24.72
CA SER A 86 -15.95 -5.27 -25.92
C SER A 86 -16.08 -6.76 -25.54
N GLN A 87 -17.19 -7.51 -25.55
CA GLN A 87 -18.54 -7.39 -26.11
C GLN A 87 -19.50 -8.37 -25.37
N GLU A 88 -20.78 -7.96 -25.29
CA GLU A 88 -22.04 -8.70 -25.08
C GLU A 88 -22.46 -9.29 -23.71
N PRO A 89 -23.79 -9.25 -23.37
CA PRO A 89 -24.31 -9.45 -22.03
C PRO A 89 -25.03 -10.79 -21.85
N SER A 90 -24.66 -11.57 -20.83
CA SER A 90 -25.54 -12.63 -20.31
C SER A 90 -25.93 -12.32 -18.87
N ASN A 91 -27.25 -12.34 -18.68
CA ASN A 91 -27.98 -11.97 -17.47
C ASN A 91 -27.44 -12.63 -16.20
N GLY A 92 -26.94 -11.81 -15.30
CA GLY A 92 -26.74 -12.14 -13.89
C GLY A 92 -26.76 -10.87 -13.07
N LYS A 93 -27.93 -10.52 -12.52
CA LYS A 93 -28.07 -9.45 -11.53
C LYS A 93 -27.08 -9.72 -10.39
N LEU A 94 -26.23 -8.74 -10.05
CA LEU A 94 -25.91 -8.34 -8.68
C LEU A 94 -25.13 -7.02 -8.66
N GLN A 95 -25.49 -6.21 -7.69
CA GLN A 95 -25.08 -4.84 -7.43
C GLN A 95 -23.97 -4.91 -6.38
N ASN A 96 -22.72 -4.69 -6.79
CA ASN A 96 -21.58 -4.19 -6.00
C ASN A 96 -20.32 -4.38 -6.85
N GLY A 97 -19.73 -3.28 -7.29
CA GLY A 97 -18.71 -3.25 -8.32
C GLY A 97 -17.36 -3.83 -7.86
N TYR A 98 -17.17 -5.12 -8.11
CA TYR A 98 -15.85 -5.74 -8.24
C TYR A 98 -15.94 -6.79 -9.36
N THR A 99 -15.35 -6.48 -10.52
CA THR A 99 -15.26 -7.42 -11.65
C THR A 99 -14.08 -8.35 -11.46
N THR A 100 -14.36 -9.60 -11.09
CA THR A 100 -13.47 -10.74 -11.25
C THR A 100 -13.34 -11.04 -12.75
N HIS A 101 -12.13 -10.93 -13.32
CA HIS A 101 -11.59 -11.56 -14.56
C HIS A 101 -10.49 -10.68 -15.20
N GLY A 102 -9.28 -11.26 -15.40
CA GLY A 102 -8.09 -10.65 -16.03
C GLY A 102 -7.07 -10.08 -15.03
N SER A 103 -6.11 -10.89 -14.57
CA SER A 103 -4.99 -10.42 -13.72
C SER A 103 -3.94 -9.69 -14.57
N THR A 104 -4.07 -8.38 -14.69
CA THR A 104 -2.96 -7.52 -15.14
C THR A 104 -2.00 -7.33 -13.98
N VAL A 105 -0.68 -7.35 -14.23
CA VAL A 105 0.38 -7.11 -13.21
C VAL A 105 0.08 -5.91 -12.30
N GLY A 106 -0.56 -4.87 -12.80
CA GLY A 106 -0.94 -3.69 -12.01
C GLY A 106 -1.95 -3.97 -10.89
N ARG A 107 -2.94 -4.86 -11.15
CA ARG A 107 -3.90 -5.30 -10.13
C ARG A 107 -3.21 -6.11 -9.05
N ASP A 108 -2.28 -6.99 -9.43
CA ASP A 108 -1.53 -7.82 -8.49
C ASP A 108 -0.65 -6.98 -7.55
N VAL A 109 -0.07 -5.89 -8.05
CA VAL A 109 0.70 -4.93 -7.22
C VAL A 109 -0.20 -4.25 -6.18
N ILE A 110 -1.40 -3.82 -6.58
CA ILE A 110 -2.36 -3.18 -5.66
C ILE A 110 -2.82 -4.20 -4.60
N SER A 111 -3.19 -5.41 -5.01
CA SER A 111 -3.62 -6.49 -4.11
C SER A 111 -2.51 -6.92 -3.15
N ALA A 112 -1.26 -7.04 -3.62
CA ALA A 112 -0.12 -7.31 -2.76
C ALA A 112 0.07 -6.22 -1.69
N GLY A 113 -0.22 -4.96 -2.02
CA GLY A 113 -0.26 -3.86 -1.06
C GLY A 113 -1.23 -4.13 0.10
N VAL A 114 -2.47 -4.55 -0.20
CA VAL A 114 -3.49 -4.89 0.80
C VAL A 114 -3.02 -6.02 1.72
N LEU A 115 -2.48 -7.09 1.14
CA LEU A 115 -1.92 -8.20 1.91
C LEU A 115 -0.80 -7.73 2.84
N LEU A 116 0.14 -6.94 2.34
CA LEU A 116 1.24 -6.41 3.14
C LEU A 116 0.78 -5.48 4.25
N GLU A 117 -0.38 -4.83 4.13
CA GLU A 117 -0.97 -4.05 5.22
C GLU A 117 -1.60 -4.96 6.27
N ALA A 118 -2.32 -6.00 5.87
CA ALA A 118 -2.87 -6.97 6.80
C ALA A 118 -1.77 -7.61 7.67
N PHE A 119 -0.67 -8.04 7.05
CA PHE A 119 0.43 -8.75 7.74
C PHE A 119 1.46 -7.83 8.40
N GLY A 120 1.61 -6.60 7.92
CA GLY A 120 2.72 -5.72 8.30
C GLY A 120 2.33 -4.43 8.99
N ASN A 121 1.04 -4.06 9.00
CA ASN A 121 0.56 -2.88 9.70
C ASN A 121 -0.13 -3.26 11.02
N ALA A 122 -0.12 -2.32 11.96
CA ALA A 122 -0.80 -2.44 13.23
C ALA A 122 -1.27 -1.07 13.73
N ARG A 123 -2.25 -1.09 14.63
CA ARG A 123 -2.69 0.10 15.37
C ARG A 123 -1.69 0.47 16.46
N THR A 124 -1.32 1.75 16.48
CA THR A 124 -0.54 2.42 17.52
C THR A 124 -1.35 3.53 18.17
N THR A 125 -0.86 4.12 19.27
CA THR A 125 -1.51 5.28 19.92
C THR A 125 -1.72 6.49 19.01
N HIS A 126 -0.89 6.65 17.96
CA HIS A 126 -0.90 7.83 17.09
C HIS A 126 -1.38 7.54 15.66
N ASN A 127 -1.48 6.26 15.29
CA ASN A 127 -1.85 5.86 13.94
C ASN A 127 -2.48 4.47 13.95
N ASN A 128 -3.70 4.37 13.41
CA ASN A 128 -4.49 3.16 13.38
C ASN A 128 -4.05 2.14 12.33
N ASN A 129 -3.30 2.57 11.31
CA ASN A 129 -2.79 1.72 10.24
C ASN A 129 -1.28 1.98 10.04
N SER A 130 -0.49 1.83 11.10
CA SER A 130 0.95 2.08 11.07
C SER A 130 1.68 0.91 10.44
N SER A 131 2.39 1.14 9.32
CA SER A 131 3.35 0.17 8.80
C SER A 131 4.44 -0.09 9.83
N ARG A 132 4.66 -1.37 10.17
CA ARG A 132 5.67 -1.86 11.12
C ARG A 132 6.74 -2.71 10.44
N PHE A 133 6.83 -2.64 9.12
CA PHE A 133 8.12 -2.77 8.46
C PHE A 133 8.96 -1.60 8.95
N VAL A 134 9.90 -1.92 9.84
CA VAL A 134 10.76 -0.99 10.55
C VAL A 134 11.37 -0.08 9.51
N SER A 135 11.13 1.21 9.65
CA SER A 135 11.87 2.27 8.97
C SER A 135 12.67 2.95 10.07
N SER A 136 13.86 2.42 10.36
CA SER A 136 14.76 3.06 11.32
C SER A 136 15.35 4.27 10.63
N TYR A 137 15.26 5.45 11.25
CA TYR A 137 15.95 6.66 10.81
C TYR A 137 17.42 6.36 10.51
N PHE A 138 17.78 6.34 9.23
CA PHE A 138 19.18 6.35 8.86
C PHE A 138 19.69 7.78 8.99
N ASN A 139 20.74 7.97 9.78
CA ASN A 139 21.48 9.23 9.86
C ASN A 139 21.87 9.66 8.44
N LEU A 140 21.34 10.81 8.02
CA LEU A 140 21.63 11.50 6.76
C LEU A 140 23.01 12.15 6.79
N TYR A 141 24.08 11.34 6.72
CA TYR A 141 25.40 11.86 6.40
C TYR A 141 25.96 11.12 5.18
N GLU A 142 26.35 11.94 4.20
CA GLU A 142 26.99 11.66 2.91
C GLU A 142 26.11 11.19 1.73
N VAL A 143 25.71 12.20 0.96
CA VAL A 143 25.31 12.17 -0.45
C VAL A 143 26.59 12.23 -1.30
N LEU A 144 26.75 11.35 -2.31
CA LEU A 144 27.25 11.70 -3.66
C LEU A 144 27.44 10.46 -4.58
N TYR A 145 27.03 10.65 -5.83
CA TYR A 145 27.51 10.02 -7.08
C TYR A 145 27.06 8.60 -7.51
N LEU A 146 26.18 8.62 -8.52
CA LEU A 146 26.27 7.90 -9.81
C LEU A 146 26.39 6.35 -9.84
N SER A 147 25.32 5.76 -10.40
CA SER A 147 25.23 4.64 -11.36
C SER A 147 25.96 3.29 -11.15
N CYS A 148 26.83 3.12 -10.15
CA CYS A 148 27.48 1.83 -9.84
C CYS A 148 27.19 1.28 -8.44
N LEU A 149 26.39 1.95 -7.61
CA LEU A 149 26.34 1.67 -6.17
C LEU A 149 25.12 0.88 -5.66
N TYR A 150 24.27 0.32 -6.52
CA TYR A 150 23.11 -0.45 -6.01
C TYR A 150 23.52 -1.69 -5.18
N ARG A 151 24.67 -2.32 -5.49
CA ARG A 151 25.12 -3.55 -4.80
C ARG A 151 25.94 -3.34 -3.52
N LYS A 152 26.41 -2.14 -3.21
CA LYS A 152 27.31 -1.92 -2.06
C LYS A 152 26.78 -0.96 -0.98
N TRP A 153 25.65 -0.28 -1.22
CA TRP A 153 25.18 0.84 -0.39
C TRP A 153 23.89 0.62 0.41
N ALA A 154 23.32 -0.59 0.39
CA ALA A 154 22.21 -0.91 1.28
C ALA A 154 22.72 -1.79 2.43
N ARG A 155 23.21 -1.19 3.52
CA ARG A 155 23.09 -1.85 4.82
C ARG A 155 21.60 -1.87 5.12
N GLU A 156 20.98 -3.03 4.87
CA GLU A 156 19.57 -3.38 5.08
C GLU A 156 18.61 -2.19 4.98
N PRO A 157 17.99 -1.94 3.81
CA PRO A 157 16.92 -0.95 3.70
C PRO A 157 15.87 -1.25 4.76
N SER A 158 15.14 -0.24 5.22
CA SER A 158 14.15 -0.41 6.28
C SER A 158 12.82 0.14 5.75
N GLY A 159 11.77 -0.69 5.70
CA GLY A 159 10.49 -0.35 5.06
C GLY A 159 10.11 -1.24 3.87
N LYS A 160 9.41 -0.68 2.87
CA LYS A 160 8.97 -1.40 1.66
C LYS A 160 9.63 -0.76 0.43
N PHE A 161 10.25 -1.56 -0.43
CA PHE A 161 10.76 -1.16 -1.73
C PHE A 161 9.93 -1.83 -2.82
N ILE A 162 9.45 -1.03 -3.77
CA ILE A 162 8.63 -1.50 -4.88
C ILE A 162 9.37 -1.16 -6.16
N ARG A 163 9.84 -2.19 -6.86
CA ARG A 163 10.41 -2.09 -8.20
C ARG A 163 9.31 -2.34 -9.20
N ILE A 164 9.16 -1.45 -10.17
CA ILE A 164 8.20 -1.59 -11.27
C ILE A 164 9.01 -1.51 -12.56
N GLU A 165 8.87 -2.50 -13.42
CA GLU A 165 9.59 -2.58 -14.69
C GLU A 165 8.63 -2.32 -15.84
N PHE A 166 9.09 -1.53 -16.80
CA PHE A 166 8.35 -1.12 -17.98
C PHE A 166 9.07 -1.58 -19.24
N ASN A 167 8.31 -1.86 -20.29
CA ASN A 167 8.88 -2.10 -21.61
C ASN A 167 9.19 -0.78 -22.34
N GLU A 168 9.83 -0.88 -23.52
CA GLU A 168 10.20 0.27 -24.38
C GLU A 168 9.00 1.13 -24.82
N HIS A 169 7.77 0.63 -24.69
CA HIS A 169 6.53 1.34 -25.01
C HIS A 169 5.86 1.95 -23.77
N GLY A 170 6.51 1.94 -22.61
CA GLY A 170 5.97 2.49 -21.37
C GLY A 170 4.84 1.67 -20.74
N LYS A 171 4.69 0.39 -21.14
CA LYS A 171 3.74 -0.54 -20.53
C LYS A 171 4.39 -1.31 -19.39
N LEU A 172 3.61 -1.58 -18.35
CA LEU A 172 4.02 -2.40 -17.23
C LEU A 172 4.38 -3.83 -17.68
N GLN A 173 5.56 -4.30 -17.30
CA GLN A 173 6.06 -5.64 -17.61
C GLN A 173 6.14 -6.52 -16.36
N SER A 174 6.70 -6.00 -15.26
CA SER A 174 6.87 -6.74 -14.01
C SER A 174 6.84 -5.81 -12.80
N ALA A 175 6.64 -6.39 -11.62
CA ALA A 175 6.79 -5.67 -10.38
C ALA A 175 7.34 -6.59 -9.28
N GLN A 176 8.18 -6.05 -8.41
CA GLN A 176 8.77 -6.76 -7.28
C GLN A 176 8.63 -5.91 -6.02
N ILE A 177 8.14 -6.50 -4.94
CA ILE A 177 8.04 -5.84 -3.64
C ILE A 177 9.02 -6.51 -2.68
N GLU A 178 9.99 -5.75 -2.20
CA GLU A 178 10.92 -6.17 -1.16
C GLU A 178 10.52 -5.48 0.15
N CYS A 179 10.16 -6.28 1.15
CA CYS A 179 9.85 -5.79 2.49
C CYS A 179 11.03 -6.04 3.40
N TYR A 180 11.42 -5.04 4.17
CA TYR A 180 12.57 -5.13 5.04
C TYR A 180 12.17 -4.91 6.50
N LEU A 181 12.75 -5.76 7.36
CA LEU A 181 12.67 -5.73 8.83
C LEU A 181 11.24 -5.58 9.36
N LEU A 182 10.54 -6.68 9.62
CA LEU A 182 9.27 -6.66 10.36
C LEU A 182 9.53 -6.49 11.86
N GLU A 183 8.73 -5.68 12.57
CA GLU A 183 8.75 -5.56 14.03
C GLU A 183 8.23 -6.85 14.71
N LYS A 184 9.04 -7.91 14.70
CA LYS A 184 8.68 -9.23 15.24
C LYS A 184 8.36 -9.20 16.73
N SER A 185 8.95 -8.28 17.49
CA SER A 185 8.68 -8.11 18.93
C SER A 185 7.20 -7.85 19.22
N ARG A 186 6.50 -7.17 18.32
CA ARG A 186 5.06 -6.87 18.43
C ARG A 186 4.20 -8.13 18.52
N VAL A 187 4.65 -9.26 17.97
CA VAL A 187 3.87 -10.50 18.04
C VAL A 187 3.73 -10.97 19.49
N VAL A 188 4.78 -10.80 20.30
CA VAL A 188 4.84 -11.35 21.66
C VAL A 188 4.36 -10.34 22.71
N ASN A 189 4.65 -9.05 22.50
CA ASN A 189 4.29 -8.00 23.44
C ASN A 189 3.84 -6.72 22.71
N GLN A 190 2.82 -6.05 23.23
CA GLN A 190 2.35 -4.76 22.75
C GLN A 190 2.25 -3.79 23.93
N ASP A 191 2.81 -2.58 23.77
CA ASP A 191 2.62 -1.53 24.77
C ASP A 191 1.15 -1.17 24.93
N ALA A 192 0.79 -0.62 26.09
CA ALA A 192 -0.57 -0.19 26.38
C ALA A 192 -1.14 0.73 25.28
N GLY A 193 -2.34 0.41 24.82
CA GLY A 193 -3.01 1.07 23.71
C GLY A 193 -2.68 0.45 22.34
N ASN A 194 -1.58 -0.23 22.15
CA ASN A 194 -1.22 -0.75 20.83
C ASN A 194 -1.90 -2.11 20.52
N ARG A 195 -2.20 -2.37 19.25
CA ARG A 195 -2.66 -3.69 18.78
C ARG A 195 -1.51 -4.51 18.20
N ASN A 196 -1.76 -5.81 18.06
CA ASN A 196 -0.96 -6.68 17.21
C ASN A 196 -1.27 -6.41 15.71
N PHE A 197 -0.67 -7.17 14.79
CA PHE A 197 -0.92 -7.03 13.35
C PHE A 197 -2.39 -7.27 12.97
N HIS A 198 -2.88 -6.53 11.98
CA HIS A 198 -4.30 -6.56 11.58
C HIS A 198 -4.78 -7.96 11.18
N VAL A 199 -3.94 -8.75 10.52
CA VAL A 199 -4.27 -10.11 10.04
C VAL A 199 -4.84 -11.00 11.15
N PHE A 200 -4.34 -10.88 12.39
CA PHE A 200 -4.84 -11.70 13.49
C PHE A 200 -6.30 -11.39 13.84
N TYR A 201 -6.68 -10.12 13.80
CA TYR A 201 -8.04 -9.70 14.10
C TYR A 201 -8.98 -9.90 12.91
N GLN A 202 -8.47 -9.72 11.68
CA GLN A 202 -9.21 -10.08 10.47
C GLN A 202 -9.56 -11.57 10.44
N LEU A 203 -8.61 -12.47 10.76
CA LEU A 203 -8.84 -13.92 10.85
C LEU A 203 -9.85 -14.31 11.93
N LEU A 204 -9.89 -13.58 13.04
CA LEU A 204 -10.87 -13.80 14.11
C LEU A 204 -12.22 -13.15 13.84
N SER A 205 -12.32 -12.30 12.82
CA SER A 205 -13.55 -11.62 12.43
C SER A 205 -14.51 -12.56 11.67
N LYS A 206 -15.64 -12.00 11.20
CA LYS A 206 -16.60 -12.70 10.33
C LYS A 206 -16.27 -12.57 8.83
N ALA A 207 -15.10 -12.02 8.48
CA ALA A 207 -14.67 -11.93 7.09
C ALA A 207 -14.47 -13.31 6.45
N PHE A 208 -14.02 -14.30 7.25
CA PHE A 208 -13.73 -15.65 6.78
C PHE A 208 -14.78 -16.66 7.24
N PRO A 209 -15.01 -17.74 6.48
CA PRO A 209 -15.96 -18.78 6.87
C PRO A 209 -15.66 -19.40 8.24
N ASP A 210 -16.72 -19.66 9.01
CA ASP A 210 -16.61 -20.27 10.35
C ASP A 210 -15.90 -21.63 10.31
N GLU A 211 -16.11 -22.42 9.26
CA GLU A 211 -15.44 -23.71 9.05
C GLU A 211 -13.91 -23.57 9.00
N MET A 212 -13.41 -22.50 8.38
CA MET A 212 -11.97 -22.23 8.30
C MET A 212 -11.42 -21.93 9.70
N ARG A 213 -12.12 -21.09 10.46
CA ARG A 213 -11.74 -20.76 11.84
C ARG A 213 -11.75 -21.99 12.74
N GLN A 214 -12.74 -22.87 12.59
CA GLN A 214 -12.80 -24.15 13.31
C GLN A 214 -11.64 -25.08 12.94
N LYS A 215 -11.31 -25.23 11.65
CA LYS A 215 -10.16 -26.03 11.18
C LYS A 215 -8.82 -25.50 11.73
N LEU A 216 -8.70 -24.18 11.85
CA LEU A 216 -7.51 -23.51 12.40
C LEU A 216 -7.51 -23.41 13.93
N LEU A 217 -8.52 -23.98 14.61
CA LEU A 217 -8.69 -23.94 16.07
C LEU A 217 -8.81 -22.51 16.63
N LEU A 218 -9.36 -21.60 15.82
CA LEU A 218 -9.63 -20.20 16.15
C LEU A 218 -11.05 -20.05 16.70
N THR A 219 -11.30 -20.61 17.88
CA THR A 219 -12.64 -20.69 18.49
C THR A 219 -12.92 -19.58 19.51
N GLN A 220 -11.90 -18.80 19.89
CA GLN A 220 -12.00 -17.80 20.94
C GLN A 220 -12.00 -16.38 20.37
N THR A 221 -12.41 -15.41 21.20
CA THR A 221 -12.30 -13.98 20.90
C THR A 221 -10.86 -13.48 21.13
N ALA A 222 -10.49 -12.37 20.49
CA ALA A 222 -9.12 -11.87 20.51
C ALA A 222 -8.57 -11.60 21.94
N ASP A 223 -9.41 -11.17 22.87
CA ASP A 223 -9.07 -10.93 24.28
C ASP A 223 -8.59 -12.18 25.04
N ARG A 224 -8.96 -13.37 24.56
CA ARG A 224 -8.58 -14.65 25.17
C ARG A 224 -7.22 -15.14 24.71
N TYR A 225 -6.71 -14.65 23.58
CA TYR A 225 -5.38 -14.97 23.11
C TYR A 225 -4.36 -14.06 23.80
N LYS A 226 -3.48 -14.65 24.62
CA LYS A 226 -2.44 -13.93 25.37
C LYS A 226 -1.71 -12.89 24.51
N PHE A 227 -1.25 -13.29 23.32
CA PHE A 227 -0.47 -12.44 22.43
C PHE A 227 -1.26 -11.39 21.66
N LEU A 228 -2.60 -11.37 21.74
CA LEU A 228 -3.43 -10.35 21.10
C LEU A 228 -3.97 -9.31 22.09
N ASN A 229 -3.80 -9.55 23.40
CA ASN A 229 -4.38 -8.74 24.48
C ASN A 229 -3.34 -8.09 25.40
N GLN A 230 -2.07 -7.96 25.00
CA GLN A 230 -1.08 -7.29 25.88
C GLN A 230 -1.29 -5.78 25.92
N GLY A 231 -1.70 -5.17 24.80
CA GLY A 231 -1.95 -3.73 24.72
C GLY A 231 -3.35 -3.29 25.16
N ASN A 232 -4.20 -4.22 25.63
CA ASN A 232 -5.59 -3.96 26.06
C ASN A 232 -6.49 -3.29 25.02
N VAL A 233 -6.22 -3.52 23.73
CA VAL A 233 -7.06 -3.07 22.61
C VAL A 233 -7.30 -4.28 21.72
N CYS A 234 -8.46 -4.92 21.87
CA CYS A 234 -8.85 -6.07 21.06
C CYS A 234 -9.91 -5.73 19.99
N VAL A 235 -10.70 -4.68 20.25
CA VAL A 235 -11.74 -4.16 19.35
C VAL A 235 -11.52 -2.65 19.25
N ASP A 236 -11.46 -2.13 18.03
CA ASP A 236 -11.26 -0.70 17.76
C ASP A 236 -12.39 -0.22 16.85
N ARG A 237 -13.05 0.90 17.20
CA ARG A 237 -14.20 1.42 16.44
C ARG A 237 -13.79 2.07 15.12
N GLU A 238 -12.52 2.46 15.00
CA GLU A 238 -11.97 3.13 13.83
C GLU A 238 -11.40 2.15 12.81
N ILE A 239 -11.42 0.84 13.11
CA ILE A 239 -10.89 -0.22 12.25
C ILE A 239 -11.98 -1.27 12.02
N ASP A 240 -12.42 -1.41 10.76
CA ASP A 240 -13.34 -2.47 10.35
C ASP A 240 -12.56 -3.74 9.94
N ASP A 241 -12.32 -4.62 10.90
CA ASP A 241 -11.60 -5.87 10.67
C ASP A 241 -12.36 -6.83 9.73
N VAL A 242 -13.70 -6.71 9.61
CA VAL A 242 -14.50 -7.54 8.70
C VAL A 242 -14.34 -7.07 7.26
N ALA A 243 -14.56 -5.77 7.01
CA ALA A 243 -14.41 -5.20 5.68
C ALA A 243 -12.96 -5.35 5.18
N ASN A 244 -11.97 -5.10 6.03
CA ASN A 244 -10.57 -5.27 5.68
C ASN A 244 -10.21 -6.74 5.42
N GLY A 245 -10.77 -7.68 6.19
CA GLY A 245 -10.54 -9.11 5.96
C GLY A 245 -11.08 -9.59 4.61
N LEU A 246 -12.23 -9.08 4.17
CA LEU A 246 -12.80 -9.38 2.85
C LEU A 246 -11.93 -8.84 1.70
N LEU A 247 -11.23 -7.72 1.91
CA LEU A 247 -10.26 -7.20 0.93
C LEU A 247 -8.97 -8.04 0.87
N THR A 248 -8.63 -8.71 1.96
CA THR A 248 -7.47 -9.61 2.06
C THR A 248 -7.75 -10.98 1.43
N ASP A 249 -9.02 -11.41 1.35
CA ASP A 249 -9.47 -12.65 0.71
C ASP A 249 -9.57 -12.46 -0.83
N VAL A 250 -8.40 -12.27 -1.46
CA VAL A 250 -8.23 -12.05 -2.91
C VAL A 250 -8.14 -13.35 -3.69
#